data_AF-K2G6K5-F1
#
_entry.id   AF-K2G6K5-F1
#
_cell.length_a   1.000
_cell.length_b   1.000
_cell.length_c   1.000
_cell.angle_alpha   90.00
_cell.angle_beta   90.00
_cell.angle_gamma   90.00
#
_symmetry.space_group_name_H-M   'P 1'
#
loop_
_entity.id
_entity.type
_entity.pdbx_description
1 polymer ?
#
loop_
_entity_poly.entity_id
_entity_poly.type
_entity_poly.pdbx_seq_one_letter_code
_entity_poly.pdbx_strand_id
1 'polypeptide(L)' 'MTSFAQFERDMIVEQTQDGKALAKKRPDFCEGRPKKYNKKQIDHALQLLEEASYREVEQMTGISMSTLKRAKRQV' A
#
# COMPACT_ATOMS: atom_id res chain seq x y z
N MET A 1 33.95 0.35 22.10
CA MET A 1 33.15 -0.81 21.63
C MET A 1 31.92 -0.45 20.80
N THR A 2 31.58 0.84 20.60
CA THR A 2 30.39 1.24 19.82
C THR A 2 30.60 1.20 18.30
N SER A 3 31.82 1.46 17.83
CA SER A 3 32.16 1.50 16.40
C SER A 3 32.02 0.13 15.71
N PHE A 4 32.46 -0.94 16.37
CA PHE A 4 32.34 -2.29 15.85
C PHE A 4 30.86 -2.74 15.75
N ALA A 5 30.07 -2.44 16.78
CA ALA A 5 28.63 -2.74 16.79
C ALA A 5 27.81 -1.89 15.80
N GLN A 6 28.33 -0.74 15.35
CA GLN A 6 27.73 0.03 14.25
C GLN A 6 28.08 -0.62 12.91
N PHE A 7 29.35 -0.94 12.69
CA PHE A 7 29.83 -1.57 11.47
C PHE A 7 29.10 -2.89 11.16
N GLU A 8 28.91 -3.77 12.16
CA GLU A 8 28.18 -5.03 11.97
C GLU A 8 26.70 -4.80 11.61
N ARG A 9 26.06 -3.76 12.17
CA ARG A 9 24.68 -3.41 11.81
C ARG A 9 24.60 -2.87 10.40
N ASP A 10 25.53 -2.00 10.02
CA ASP A 10 25.56 -1.41 8.69
C ASP A 10 25.81 -2.50 7.63
N MET A 11 26.68 -3.46 7.91
CA MET A 11 26.90 -4.64 7.06
C MET A 11 25.62 -5.45 6.83
N ILE A 12 24.82 -5.69 7.89
CA ILE A 12 23.54 -6.42 7.76
C ILE A 12 22.53 -5.60 6.93
N VAL A 13 22.49 -4.28 7.13
CA VAL A 13 21.61 -3.38 6.37
C VAL A 13 21.99 -3.39 4.90
N GLU A 14 23.27 -3.31 4.54
CA GLU A 14 23.74 -3.39 3.16
C GLU A 14 23.35 -4.71 2.50
N GLN A 15 23.64 -5.85 3.14
CA GLN A 15 23.30 -7.17 2.60
C GLN A 15 21.79 -7.35 2.36
N THR A 16 20.96 -6.86 3.29
CA THR A 16 19.50 -6.95 3.15
C THR A 16 18.98 -6.01 2.07
N GLN A 17 19.58 -4.84 1.89
CA GLN A 17 19.25 -3.91 0.79
C GLN A 17 19.61 -4.52 -0.57
N ASP A 18 20.76 -5.15 -0.70
CA ASP A 18 21.20 -5.82 -1.92
C ASP A 18 20.28 -7.00 -2.28
N GLY A 19 19.96 -7.85 -1.31
CA GLY A 19 19.01 -8.95 -1.50
C GLY A 19 17.62 -8.45 -1.93
N LYS A 20 17.16 -7.34 -1.34
CA LYS A 20 15.92 -6.68 -1.74
C LYS A 20 15.99 -6.09 -3.16
N ALA A 21 17.13 -5.50 -3.54
CA ALA A 21 17.34 -4.96 -4.88
C ALA A 21 17.32 -6.07 -5.95
N LEU A 22 17.84 -7.26 -5.64
CA LEU A 22 17.70 -8.43 -6.49
C LEU A 22 16.25 -8.90 -6.58
N ALA A 23 15.54 -8.98 -5.45
CA ALA A 23 14.13 -9.37 -5.41
C ALA A 23 13.24 -8.41 -6.21
N LYS A 24 13.53 -7.11 -6.20
CA LYS A 24 12.82 -6.08 -7.00
C LYS A 24 12.85 -6.34 -8.51
N LYS A 25 13.82 -7.10 -9.02
CA LYS A 25 13.89 -7.46 -10.45
C LYS A 25 12.89 -8.53 -10.85
N ARG A 26 12.30 -9.25 -9.88
CA ARG A 26 11.29 -10.28 -10.16
C ARG A 26 9.94 -9.63 -10.50
N PRO A 27 9.21 -10.14 -11.51
CA PRO A 27 7.93 -9.57 -11.92
C PRO A 27 6.85 -9.65 -10.83
N ASP A 28 6.93 -10.65 -9.95
CA ASP A 28 5.96 -10.87 -8.87
C ASP A 28 6.29 -10.08 -7.59
N PHE A 29 7.37 -9.28 -7.59
CA PHE A 29 7.76 -8.53 -6.41
C PHE A 29 6.78 -7.39 -6.14
N CYS A 30 6.15 -7.43 -4.97
CA CYS A 30 5.27 -6.38 -4.48
C CYS A 30 5.91 -5.70 -3.26
N GLU A 31 6.10 -4.38 -3.34
CA GLU A 31 6.63 -3.59 -2.23
C GLU A 31 5.50 -2.93 -1.42
N GLY A 32 5.65 -2.91 -0.10
CA GLY A 32 4.69 -2.29 0.80
C GLY A 32 3.49 -3.19 1.14
N ARG A 33 2.43 -2.55 1.63
CA ARG A 33 1.24 -3.28 2.11
C ARG A 33 0.37 -3.72 0.93
N PRO A 34 -0.04 -5.00 0.85
CA PRO A 34 -1.01 -5.45 -0.13
C PRO A 34 -2.31 -4.64 -0.07
N LYS A 35 -2.93 -4.38 -1.23
CA LYS A 35 -4.20 -3.66 -1.30
C LYS A 35 -5.29 -4.47 -0.60
N LYS A 36 -5.94 -3.85 0.39
CA LYS A 36 -7.03 -4.49 1.16
C LYS A 36 -8.28 -4.75 0.31
N TYR A 37 -8.57 -3.86 -0.64
CA TYR A 37 -9.77 -3.92 -1.47
C TYR A 37 -9.39 -4.22 -2.93
N ASN A 38 -10.18 -5.06 -3.58
CA ASN A 38 -10.01 -5.38 -5.00
C ASN A 38 -10.48 -4.19 -5.88
N LYS A 39 -9.99 -4.12 -7.12
CA LYS A 39 -10.38 -3.06 -8.08
C LYS A 39 -11.90 -2.95 -8.23
N LYS A 40 -12.57 -4.09 -8.46
CA LYS A 40 -14.04 -4.15 -8.58
C LYS A 40 -14.79 -3.54 -7.39
N GLN A 41 -14.28 -3.72 -6.16
CA GLN A 41 -14.92 -3.17 -4.96
C GLN A 41 -14.76 -1.65 -4.91
N ILE A 42 -13.60 -1.14 -5.31
CA ILE A 42 -13.36 0.29 -5.40
C ILE A 42 -14.19 0.91 -6.53
N ASP A 43 -14.23 0.28 -7.70
CA ASP A 43 -14.97 0.77 -8.85
C ASP A 43 -16.47 0.85 -8.53
N HIS A 44 -17.04 -0.20 -7.91
CA HIS A 44 -18.41 -0.19 -7.42
C HIS A 44 -18.66 0.91 -6.38
N ALA A 45 -17.74 1.10 -5.43
CA ALA A 45 -17.88 2.15 -4.43
C ALA A 45 -17.77 3.56 -5.02
N LEU A 46 -17.00 3.75 -6.10
CA LEU A 46 -16.90 5.02 -6.81
C LEU A 46 -18.17 5.32 -7.62
N GLN A 47 -18.79 4.32 -8.23
CA GLN A 47 -20.09 4.47 -8.90
C GLN A 47 -21.18 4.92 -7.92
N LEU A 48 -21.22 4.35 -6.71
CA LEU A 48 -22.16 4.75 -5.67
C LEU A 48 -22.00 6.22 -5.23
N LEU A 49 -20.83 6.84 -5.43
CA LEU A 49 -20.62 8.25 -5.09
C LEU A 49 -21.26 9.23 -6.09
N GLU A 50 -21.81 8.74 -7.21
CA GLU A 50 -22.58 9.58 -8.13
C GLU A 50 -23.96 9.92 -7.55
N GLU A 51 -24.54 9.00 -6.77
CA GLU A 51 -25.89 9.11 -6.23
C GLU A 51 -25.92 9.35 -4.71
N ALA A 52 -24.89 8.89 -3.98
CA ALA A 52 -24.84 8.94 -2.52
C ALA A 52 -23.62 9.70 -1.98
N SER A 53 -23.73 10.16 -0.73
CA SER A 53 -22.64 10.86 -0.05
C SER A 53 -21.54 9.90 0.43
N TYR A 54 -20.33 10.43 0.64
CA TYR A 54 -19.20 9.65 1.14
C TYR A 54 -19.46 8.91 2.46
N ARG A 55 -20.31 9.45 3.35
CA ARG A 55 -20.64 8.80 4.62
C ARG A 55 -21.57 7.60 4.41
N GLU A 56 -22.55 7.75 3.53
CA GLU A 56 -23.46 6.67 3.17
C GLU A 56 -22.70 5.54 2.46
N VAL A 57 -21.83 5.88 1.51
CA VAL A 57 -21.00 4.87 0.81
C VAL A 57 -20.04 4.16 1.75
N GLU A 58 -19.47 4.85 2.73
CA GLU A 58 -18.64 4.22 3.78
C GLU A 58 -19.44 3.21 4.61
N GLN A 59 -20.68 3.56 5.00
CA GLN A 59 -21.56 2.65 5.74
C GLN A 59 -22.00 1.45 4.90
N MET A 60 -22.29 1.66 3.61
CA MET A 60 -22.73 0.60 2.69
C MET A 60 -21.60 -0.37 2.32
N THR A 61 -20.39 0.15 2.07
CA THR A 61 -19.28 -0.65 1.51
C THR A 61 -18.25 -1.07 2.55
N GLY A 62 -18.23 -0.44 3.72
CA GLY A 62 -17.17 -0.62 4.72
C GLY A 62 -15.80 -0.08 4.28
N ILE A 63 -15.76 0.72 3.21
CA ILE A 63 -14.55 1.37 2.72
C ILE A 63 -14.49 2.77 3.32
N SER A 64 -13.38 3.09 3.99
CA SER A 64 -13.26 4.37 4.70
C SER A 64 -13.38 5.57 3.76
N MET A 65 -13.94 6.68 4.25
CA MET A 65 -14.03 7.94 3.49
C MET A 65 -12.67 8.35 2.91
N SER A 66 -11.58 8.18 3.66
CA SER A 66 -10.22 8.49 3.22
C SER A 66 -9.75 7.60 2.06
N THR A 67 -10.20 6.35 2.02
CA THR A 67 -9.90 5.42 0.94
C THR A 67 -10.68 5.77 -0.32
N LEU A 68 -11.98 6.10 -0.18
CA LEU A 68 -12.81 6.59 -1.28
C LEU A 68 -12.26 7.88 -1.90
N LYS A 69 -11.89 8.86 -1.08
CA LYS A 69 -11.29 10.13 -1.54
C LYS A 69 -9.95 9.91 -2.26
N ARG A 70 -9.10 9.00 -1.78
CA ARG A 70 -7.84 8.66 -2.47
C ARG A 70 -8.10 7.97 -3.80
N ALA A 71 -9.03 7.02 -3.84
CA ALA A 71 -9.39 6.33 -5.06
C ALA A 71 -9.91 7.30 -6.13
N LYS A 72 -10.81 8.24 -5.75
CA LYS A 72 -11.34 9.26 -6.66
C LYS A 72 -10.28 10.21 -7.24
N ARG A 73 -9.14 10.39 -6.57
CA ARG A 73 -8.01 11.21 -7.08
C ARG A 73 -7.06 10.44 -8.01
N GLN A 74 -7.13 9.11 -8.00
CA GLN A 74 -6.27 8.24 -8.80
C GLN A 74 -6.93 7.83 -10.13
N VAL A 75 -8.25 7.98 -10.21
CA VAL A 75 -9.01 7.99 -11.47
C VAL A 75 -8.86 9.35 -12.12
#